data_AF-A0A966N4Z0-F1
#
_entry.id   AF-A0A966N4Z0-F1
#
_cell.length_a   1.000
_cell.length_b   1.000
_cell.length_c   1.000
_cell.angle_alpha   90.00
_cell.angle_beta   90.00
_cell.angle_gamma   90.00
#
_symmetry.space_group_name_H-M   'P 1'
#
loop_
_entity.id
_entity.type
_entity.pdbx_description
1 polymer ?
#
loop_
_entity_poly.entity_id
_entity_poly.type
_entity_poly.pdbx_seq_one_letter_code
_entity_poly.pdbx_strand_id
1 'polypeptide(L)' 'ISRMSNYCKGCAYNPKLRVGDDACPFTTLYWDFLDRHKEAFAKNHRMSQQVFGLKRLSDLPELKERAQELLEGLQKGTI' A
#
# COMPACT_ATOMS: atom_id res chain seq x y z
N ILE A 1 -5.89 6.93 7.16
CA ILE A 1 -7.21 6.54 7.72
C ILE A 1 -7.14 6.42 9.24
N SER A 2 -6.28 5.55 9.80
CA SER A 2 -6.21 5.31 11.26
C SER A 2 -5.96 6.54 12.13
N ARG A 3 -5.22 7.56 11.66
CA ARG A 3 -4.91 8.77 12.46
C ARG A 3 -6.12 9.71 12.61
N MET A 4 -7.02 9.71 11.63
CA MET A 4 -8.11 10.70 11.52
C MET A 4 -9.51 10.07 11.70
N SER A 5 -9.59 8.80 12.08
CA SER A 5 -10.86 8.08 12.22
C SER A 5 -10.78 6.94 13.24
N ASN A 6 -11.93 6.40 13.63
CA ASN A 6 -12.04 5.24 14.53
C ASN A 6 -12.25 3.90 13.79
N TYR A 7 -12.33 3.90 12.46
CA TYR A 7 -12.67 2.70 11.67
C TYR A 7 -11.66 1.55 11.86
N CYS A 8 -10.39 1.86 12.10
CA CYS A 8 -9.36 0.85 12.25
C CYS A 8 -9.42 0.08 13.58
N LYS A 9 -10.17 0.53 14.58
CA LYS A 9 -10.20 -0.12 15.92
C LYS A 9 -10.88 -1.49 15.93
N GLY A 10 -11.82 -1.74 15.00
CA GLY A 10 -12.52 -3.01 14.85
C GLY A 10 -12.40 -3.58 13.43
N CYS A 11 -11.44 -3.09 12.64
CA CYS A 11 -11.23 -3.58 11.29
C CYS A 11 -10.50 -4.92 11.33
N ALA A 12 -10.85 -5.84 10.43
CA ALA A 12 -10.16 -7.12 10.26
C ALA A 12 -8.68 -6.95 9.85
N TYR A 13 -8.33 -5.79 9.29
CA TYR A 13 -6.98 -5.51 8.80
C TYR A 13 -6.21 -4.54 9.70
N ASN A 14 -4.89 -4.73 9.74
CA ASN A 14 -3.98 -3.89 10.50
C ASN A 14 -3.38 -2.77 9.61
N PRO A 15 -3.66 -1.48 9.89
CA PRO A 15 -3.14 -0.37 9.09
C PRO A 15 -1.62 -0.17 9.18
N LYS A 16 -0.95 -0.79 10.16
CA LYS A 16 0.51 -0.71 10.34
C LYS A 16 1.26 -1.73 9.49
N LEU A 17 0.58 -2.75 9.00
CA LEU A 17 1.14 -3.79 8.14
C LEU A 17 0.91 -3.42 6.67
N ARG A 18 1.87 -3.81 5.84
CA ARG A 18 1.84 -3.61 4.37
C ARG A 18 1.98 -4.92 3.58
N VAL A 19 2.42 -5.98 4.25
CA VAL A 19 2.56 -7.35 3.75
C VAL A 19 1.91 -8.32 4.73
N GLY A 20 1.51 -9.50 4.25
CA GLY A 20 0.79 -10.52 5.01
C GLY A 20 -0.73 -10.45 4.82
N ASP A 21 -1.41 -11.49 5.31
CA ASP A 21 -2.85 -11.69 5.11
C ASP A 21 -3.68 -10.58 5.78
N ASP A 22 -3.27 -10.18 6.99
CA ASP A 22 -3.94 -9.15 7.80
C ASP A 22 -3.52 -7.72 7.42
N ALA A 23 -2.67 -7.54 6.39
CA ALA A 23 -2.25 -6.22 5.96
C ALA A 23 -3.43 -5.40 5.44
N CYS A 24 -3.48 -4.12 5.82
CA CYS A 24 -4.49 -3.23 5.29
C CYS A 24 -4.34 -3.08 3.78
N PRO A 25 -5.38 -3.40 2.97
CA PRO A 25 -5.30 -3.31 1.53
C PRO A 25 -4.90 -1.91 1.05
N PHE A 26 -5.34 -0.85 1.74
CA PHE A 26 -4.94 0.52 1.45
C PHE A 26 -3.44 0.75 1.63
N THR A 27 -2.82 0.21 2.69
CA THR A 27 -1.39 0.41 2.94
C THR A 27 -0.57 -0.31 1.86
N THR A 28 -0.94 -1.54 1.51
CA THR A 28 -0.30 -2.31 0.45
C THR A 28 -0.42 -1.61 -0.90
N LEU A 29 -1.66 -1.29 -1.33
CA LEU A 29 -1.94 -0.67 -2.62
C LEU A 29 -1.35 0.75 -2.73
N TYR A 30 -1.23 1.48 -1.63
CA TYR A 30 -0.58 2.80 -1.62
C TYR A 30 0.88 2.72 -2.08
N TRP A 31 1.65 1.78 -1.52
CA TRP A 31 3.06 1.62 -1.87
C TRP A 31 3.24 1.02 -3.26
N ASP A 32 2.40 0.07 -3.65
CA ASP A 32 2.39 -0.49 -5.00
C ASP A 32 2.06 0.59 -6.06
N PHE A 33 1.07 1.45 -5.80
CA PHE A 33 0.75 2.59 -6.67
C PHE A 33 1.95 3.53 -6.84
N LEU A 34 2.66 3.84 -5.75
CA LEU A 34 3.85 4.68 -5.81
C LEU A 34 5.00 4.02 -6.59
N ASP A 35 5.25 2.72 -6.45
CA ASP A 35 6.28 2.02 -7.23
C ASP A 35 5.95 2.05 -8.73
N ARG A 36 4.70 1.76 -9.09
CA ARG A 36 4.23 1.76 -10.49
C ARG A 36 4.38 3.11 -11.18
N HIS A 37 4.17 4.21 -10.45
CA HIS A 37 4.15 5.56 -11.00
C HIS A 37 5.35 6.42 -10.56
N LYS A 38 6.41 5.80 -10.01
CA LYS A 38 7.56 6.53 -9.45
C LYS A 38 8.20 7.49 -10.45
N GLU A 39 8.24 7.12 -11.73
CA GLU A 39 8.82 7.96 -12.79
C GLU A 39 7.97 9.20 -13.06
N ALA A 40 6.65 9.04 -13.14
CA ALA A 40 5.71 10.15 -13.29
C ALA A 40 5.75 11.11 -12.09
N PHE A 41 6.00 10.59 -10.88
CA PHE A 41 6.10 11.39 -9.67
C PHE A 41 7.49 11.93 -9.37
N ALA A 42 8.53 11.56 -10.13
CA ALA A 42 9.92 11.95 -9.85
C ALA A 42 10.12 13.47 -9.79
N LYS A 43 9.36 14.25 -10.57
CA LYS A 43 9.44 15.72 -10.61
C LYS A 43 8.43 16.43 -9.70
N ASN A 44 7.54 15.70 -9.03
CA ASN A 44 6.53 16.29 -8.15
C ASN A 44 7.10 16.50 -6.74
N HIS A 45 7.37 17.77 -6.38
CA HIS A 45 7.93 18.12 -5.07
C HIS A 45 7.14 17.57 -3.88
N ARG A 46 5.81 17.53 -3.96
CA ARG A 46 4.95 16.98 -2.90
C ARG A 46 5.16 15.49 -2.68
N MET A 47 5.52 14.76 -3.74
CA MET A 47 5.68 13.30 -3.74
C MET A 47 7.11 12.84 -3.49
N SER A 48 8.07 13.78 -3.49
CA SER A 48 9.51 13.48 -3.40
C SER A 48 9.87 12.60 -2.21
N GLN A 49 9.34 12.88 -1.03
CA GLN A 49 9.62 12.13 0.21
C GLN A 49 9.04 10.71 0.16
N GLN A 50 7.84 10.55 -0.38
CA GLN A 50 7.13 9.29 -0.48
C GLN A 50 7.81 8.36 -1.49
N VAL A 51 8.19 8.91 -2.65
CA VAL A 51 8.96 8.17 -3.68
C VAL A 51 10.35 7.81 -3.16
N PHE A 52 11.01 8.70 -2.42
CA PHE A 52 12.29 8.35 -1.78
C PHE A 52 12.12 7.26 -0.72
N GLY A 53 10.99 7.26 0.00
CA GLY A 53 10.61 6.22 0.95
C GLY A 53 10.63 4.82 0.35
N LEU A 54 10.25 4.66 -0.93
CA LEU A 54 10.28 3.38 -1.65
C LEU A 54 11.66 2.70 -1.58
N LYS A 55 12.75 3.49 -1.66
CA LYS A 55 14.12 2.96 -1.62
C LYS A 55 14.50 2.32 -0.29
N ARG A 56 13.71 2.55 0.76
CA ARG A 56 13.95 2.05 2.12
C ARG A 56 13.12 0.82 2.46
N LEU A 57 12.17 0.42 1.61
CA LEU A 57 11.40 -0.81 1.82
C LEU A 57 12.23 -2.02 1.38
N SER A 58 12.54 -2.90 2.32
CA SER A 58 13.18 -4.19 2.05
C SER A 58 12.17 -5.25 1.58
N ASP A 59 10.90 -5.05 1.92
CA ASP A 59 9.75 -5.92 1.68
C ASP A 59 8.98 -5.54 0.39
N LEU A 60 9.65 -4.84 -0.54
CA LEU A 60 9.02 -4.39 -1.79
C LEU A 60 8.56 -5.54 -2.69
N PRO A 61 9.33 -6.63 -2.89
CA PRO A 61 8.87 -7.78 -3.67
C PRO A 61 7.58 -8.39 -3.11
N GLU A 62 7.55 -8.68 -1.82
CA GLU A 62 6.40 -9.29 -1.13
C GLU A 62 5.18 -8.36 -1.14
N LEU A 63 5.42 -7.05 -1.03
CA LEU A 63 4.37 -6.04 -1.16
C LEU A 63 3.72 -6.04 -2.53
N LYS A 64 4.49 -6.27 -3.59
CA LYS A 64 3.98 -6.31 -4.97
C LYS A 64 3.17 -7.57 -5.23
N GLU A 65 3.63 -8.71 -4.72
CA GLU A 65 2.86 -9.97 -4.77
C GLU A 65 1.51 -9.80 -4.06
N ARG A 66 1.53 -9.29 -2.83
CA ARG A 66 0.29 -9.02 -2.08
C ARG A 66 -0.62 -8.02 -2.81
N ALA A 67 -0.06 -6.96 -3.41
CA ALA A 67 -0.85 -6.00 -4.17
C ALA A 67 -1.55 -6.63 -5.38
N GLN A 68 -0.90 -7.57 -6.07
CA GLN A 68 -1.51 -8.30 -7.18
C GLN A 68 -2.69 -9.15 -6.71
N GLU A 69 -2.52 -9.92 -5.63
CA GLU A 69 -3.61 -10.71 -5.04
C GLU A 69 -4.82 -9.85 -4.66
N LEU A 70 -4.57 -8.71 -4.03
CA LEU A 70 -5.63 -7.77 -3.64
C LEU A 70 -6.38 -7.21 -4.85
N LEU A 71 -5.66 -6.84 -5.92
CA LEU A 71 -6.27 -6.33 -7.15
C LEU A 71 -7.10 -7.40 -7.86
N GLU A 72 -6.60 -8.65 -7.90
CA GLU A 72 -7.38 -9.77 -8.43
C GLU A 72 -8.64 -10.04 -7.59
N GLY A 73 -8.53 -9.99 -6.26
CA GLY A 73 -9.66 -10.15 -5.35
C GLY A 73 -10.72 -9.06 -5.54
N LEU A 74 -10.29 -7.80 -5.72
CA LEU A 74 -11.19 -6.68 -6.03
C LEU A 74 -11.87 -6.86 -7.40
N GLN A 75 -11.15 -7.35 -8.41
CA GLN A 75 -11.73 -7.64 -9.73
C GLN A 75 -12.75 -8.78 -9.68
N LYS A 76 -12.54 -9.78 -8.83
CA LYS A 76 -13.43 -10.94 -8.63
C LYS A 76 -14.56 -10.66 -7.64
N GLY A 77 -14.51 -9.56 -6.88
CA GLY A 77 -15.48 -9.21 -5.85
C GLY A 77 -15.41 -10.08 -4.58
N THR A 78 -14.25 -10.68 -4.31
CA THR A 78 -14.04 -11.66 -3.23
C THR A 78 -13.35 -11.09 -2.00
N ILE A 79 -13.09 -9.78 -1.97
CA ILE A 79 -12.44 -9.07 -0.87
C ILE A 79 -13.31 -7.95 -0.31
#